data_AF-A0A535UU11-F1
#
_entry.id   AF-A0A535UU11-F1
#
_cell.length_a   1.000
_cell.length_b   1.000
_cell.length_c   1.000
_cell.angle_alpha   90.00
_cell.angle_beta   90.00
_cell.angle_gamma   90.00
#
_symmetry.space_group_name_H-M   'P 1'
#
loop_
_entity.id
_entity.type
_entity.pdbx_description
1 polymer ?
#
loop_
_entity_poly.entity_id
_entity_poly.type
_entity_poly.pdbx_seq_one_letter_code
_entity_poly.pdbx_strand_id
1 'polypeptide(L)' 'METSPLLDRYKGIVSASLIEQIYEVAHSLAGLHVLHVNTTAEGGGVAEILTDLLPLVEELGIQ' A
#
# COMPACT_ATOMS: atom_id res chain seq x y z
N MET A 1 7.86 -7.34 -10.79
CA MET A 1 7.55 -7.13 -9.37
C MET A 1 6.94 -8.43 -8.87
N GLU A 2 7.44 -8.98 -7.77
CA GLU A 2 6.78 -10.13 -7.14
C GLU A 2 5.41 -9.68 -6.63
N THR A 3 4.44 -10.60 -6.60
CA THR A 3 3.10 -10.35 -6.08
C THR A 3 3.17 -9.97 -4.60
N SER A 4 2.38 -8.98 -4.16
CA SER A 4 2.25 -8.57 -2.74
C SER A 4 1.24 -9.46 -2.03
N PRO A 5 1.66 -10.26 -1.02
CA PRO A 5 0.74 -11.03 -0.20
C PRO A 5 -0.28 -10.16 0.53
N LEU A 6 0.07 -8.93 0.92
CA LEU A 6 -0.86 -8.00 1.57
C LEU A 6 -1.94 -7.50 0.60
N LEU A 7 -1.58 -7.09 -0.62
CA LEU A 7 -2.55 -6.66 -1.62
C LEU A 7 -3.47 -7.82 -2.04
N ASP A 8 -2.90 -9.01 -2.13
CA ASP A 8 -3.62 -10.22 -2.53
C ASP A 8 -4.72 -10.63 -1.54
N ARG A 9 -4.67 -10.17 -0.28
CA ARG A 9 -5.77 -10.36 0.71
C ARG A 9 -7.08 -9.70 0.30
N TYR A 10 -7.02 -8.73 -0.61
CA TYR A 10 -8.21 -8.03 -1.12
C TYR A 10 -8.84 -8.72 -2.33
N LYS A 11 -8.21 -9.77 -2.88
CA LYS A 11 -8.79 -10.59 -3.96
C LYS A 11 -10.13 -11.19 -3.50
N GLY A 12 -11.17 -11.02 -4.32
CA GLY A 12 -12.52 -11.48 -4.00
C GLY A 12 -13.35 -10.52 -3.13
N ILE A 13 -12.73 -9.49 -2.55
CA ILE A 13 -13.42 -8.36 -1.92
C ILE A 13 -13.64 -7.24 -2.94
N VAL A 14 -12.62 -6.98 -3.76
CA VAL A 14 -12.66 -6.01 -4.86
C VAL A 14 -12.49 -6.69 -6.21
N SER A 15 -12.69 -5.95 -7.32
CA SER A 15 -12.51 -6.50 -8.66
C SER A 15 -11.03 -6.82 -8.92
N ALA A 16 -10.80 -7.89 -9.70
CA ALA A 16 -9.45 -8.25 -10.14
C ALA A 16 -8.78 -7.10 -10.93
N SER A 17 -9.56 -6.37 -11.73
CA SER A 17 -9.08 -5.22 -12.48
C SER A 17 -8.55 -4.08 -11.59
N LEU A 18 -9.12 -3.88 -10.40
CA LEU A 18 -8.63 -2.86 -9.47
C LEU A 18 -7.29 -3.28 -8.87
N ILE A 19 -7.14 -4.56 -8.52
CA ILE A 19 -5.86 -5.11 -8.04
C ILE A 19 -4.77 -4.96 -9.11
N GLU A 20 -5.09 -5.30 -10.35
CA GLU A 20 -4.17 -5.12 -11.50
C GLU A 20 -3.76 -3.66 -11.68
N GLN A 21 -4.71 -2.72 -11.63
CA GLN A 21 -4.42 -1.29 -11.72
C GLN A 21 -3.50 -0.80 -10.61
N ILE A 22 -3.68 -1.27 -9.37
CA ILE A 22 -2.79 -0.93 -8.25
C ILE A 22 -1.37 -1.41 -8.54
N TYR A 23 -1.19 -2.65 -9.01
CA TYR A 23 0.13 -3.15 -9.41
C TYR A 23 0.76 -2.35 -10.54
N GLU A 24 -0.01 -1.98 -11.57
CA GLU A 24 0.47 -1.17 -12.69
C GLU A 24 0.98 0.21 -12.24
N VAL A 25 0.20 0.90 -11.41
CA VAL A 25 0.59 2.20 -10.86
C VAL A 25 1.82 2.06 -9.95
N ALA A 26 1.80 1.11 -9.02
CA ALA A 26 2.92 0.84 -8.12
C ALA A 26 4.22 0.54 -8.89
N HIS A 27 4.15 -0.21 -9.97
CA HIS A 27 5.32 -0.52 -10.79
C HIS A 27 6.02 0.73 -11.33
N SER A 28 5.24 1.73 -11.75
CA SER A 28 5.80 3.02 -12.22
C SER A 28 6.41 3.88 -11.11
N LEU A 29 6.04 3.62 -9.85
CA LEU A 29 6.46 4.37 -8.67
C LEU A 29 7.53 3.62 -7.84
N ALA A 30 7.84 2.38 -8.20
CA ALA A 30 8.80 1.56 -7.48
C ALA A 30 10.19 2.22 -7.41
N GLY A 31 10.80 2.20 -6.24
CA GLY A 31 12.08 2.84 -5.93
C GLY A 31 11.96 4.32 -5.52
N LEU A 32 10.77 4.90 -5.52
CA LEU A 32 10.55 6.22 -4.91
C LEU A 32 10.54 6.13 -3.39
N HIS A 33 10.93 7.24 -2.75
CA HIS A 33 10.86 7.44 -1.31
C HIS A 33 9.77 8.47 -0.99
N VAL A 34 8.79 8.10 -0.18
CA VAL A 34 7.58 8.87 0.13
C VAL A 34 7.47 9.02 1.65
N LEU A 35 7.74 10.24 2.13
CA LEU A 35 7.64 10.55 3.55
C LEU A 35 6.20 10.90 3.95
N HIS A 36 5.62 10.11 4.86
CA HIS A 36 4.37 10.42 5.53
C HIS A 36 4.64 11.14 6.86
N VAL A 37 4.07 12.33 7.04
CA VAL A 37 4.18 13.11 8.29
C VAL A 37 2.78 13.32 8.88
N ASN A 38 2.60 12.98 10.16
CA ASN A 38 1.35 13.19 10.88
C ASN A 38 1.60 13.76 12.29
N THR A 39 0.55 13.86 13.12
CA THR A 39 0.62 14.46 14.47
C THR A 39 0.74 13.43 15.59
N THR A 40 0.52 12.14 15.33
CA THR A 40 0.63 11.06 16.31
C THR A 40 0.81 9.70 15.64
N ALA A 41 1.71 8.86 16.16
CA ALA A 41 1.87 7.48 15.69
C ALA A 41 0.78 6.53 16.23
N GLU A 42 0.08 6.93 17.30
CA GLU A 42 -0.93 6.11 17.96
C GLU A 42 -2.23 6.89 18.17
N GLY A 43 -3.35 6.19 18.06
CA GLY A 43 -4.67 6.73 18.33
C GLY A 43 -5.23 7.59 17.18
N GLY A 44 -6.46 7.28 16.79
CA GLY A 44 -7.21 7.99 15.76
C GLY A 44 -7.00 7.44 14.35
N GLY A 45 -7.92 7.81 13.45
CA GLY A 45 -8.04 7.15 12.15
C GLY A 45 -6.83 7.31 11.22
N VAL A 46 -6.06 8.41 11.31
CA VAL A 46 -4.87 8.59 10.46
C VAL A 46 -3.75 7.61 10.87
N ALA A 47 -3.52 7.46 12.18
CA ALA A 47 -2.53 6.51 12.69
C ALA A 47 -2.91 5.07 12.33
N GLU A 48 -4.20 4.72 12.45
CA GLU A 48 -4.73 3.40 12.05
C GLU A 48 -4.54 3.14 10.55
N ILE A 49 -4.89 4.10 9.68
CA ILE A 49 -4.70 3.95 8.22
C ILE A 49 -3.22 3.75 7.87
N LEU A 50 -2.32 4.58 8.42
CA LEU A 50 -0.90 4.48 8.11
C LEU A 50 -0.28 3.17 8.60
N THR A 51 -0.77 2.63 9.73
CA THR A 51 -0.31 1.34 10.28
C THR A 51 -0.54 0.19 9.30
N ASP A 52 -1.68 0.17 8.61
CA ASP A 52 -1.99 -0.87 7.61
C ASP A 52 -1.44 -0.54 6.21
N LEU A 53 -1.40 0.75 5.84
CA LEU A 53 -1.02 1.20 4.50
C LEU A 53 0.49 1.11 4.27
N LEU A 54 1.32 1.53 5.23
CA LEU A 54 2.77 1.61 5.02
C LEU A 54 3.39 0.24 4.65
N PRO A 55 3.08 -0.88 5.35
CA PRO A 55 3.60 -2.19 4.96
C PRO A 55 3.18 -2.63 3.55
N LEU A 56 1.95 -2.30 3.13
CA LEU A 56 1.46 -2.60 1.79
C LEU A 56 2.23 -1.81 0.72
N VAL A 57 2.50 -0.53 0.96
CA VAL A 57 3.26 0.34 0.07
C VAL A 57 4.72 -0.12 -0.05
N GLU A 58 5.33 -0.56 1.06
CA GLU A 58 6.67 -1.16 1.08
C GLU A 58 6.73 -2.46 0.27
N GLU A 59 5.77 -3.38 0.40
CA GLU A 59 5.70 -4.60 -0.43
C GLU A 59 5.57 -4.31 -1.93
N LEU A 60 4.99 -3.16 -2.28
CA LEU A 60 4.86 -2.68 -3.66
C LEU A 60 6.13 -1.97 -4.16
N GLY A 61 7.20 -1.94 -3.37
CA GLY A 61 8.51 -1.42 -3.76
C GLY A 61 8.65 0.09 -3.63
N ILE A 62 7.78 0.75 -2.85
CA ILE A 62 7.83 2.18 -2.57
C ILE A 62 8.26 2.35 -1.11
N GLN A 63 9.34 3.09 -0.88
CA GLN A 63 9.90 3.34 0.46
C GLN A 63 9.39 4.63 1.08
#